data_AF-A0A3C0A412-F1
#
_entry.id   AF-A0A3C0A412-F1
#
_cell.length_a   1.000
_cell.length_b   1.000
_cell.length_c   1.000
_cell.angle_alpha   90.00
_cell.angle_beta   90.00
_cell.angle_gamma   90.00
#
_symmetry.space_group_name_H-M   'P 1'
#
loop_
_entity.id
_entity.type
_entity.pdbx_description
1 polymer ?
#
loop_
_entity_poly.entity_id
_entity_poly.type
_entity_poly.pdbx_seq_one_letter_code
_entity_poly.pdbx_strand_id
1 'polypeptide(L)'
;GSIYKDGMVVASNVALRYNVQAEEMELKANTSTTVANVIKTSQNISVRILNDDFVYLVSPDKNQKAGYFMVIAEGGKLNVYKKIIKEFVEGKGSANSYSRAVPDTFKEKEQLYIVSATGSLTKIPKGKTKREKLFVSQQNQMSSYIETNKLNLRREKDFNQALDYFNAL
;
A
#
# COMPACT_ATOMS: atom_id res chain seq x y z
N GLY A 1 8.70 7.88 14.26
CA GLY A 1 9.07 6.92 13.19
C GLY A 1 10.55 6.99 12.93
N SER A 2 11.01 6.24 11.92
CA SER A 2 12.42 6.15 11.55
C SER A 2 12.58 6.26 10.04
N ILE A 3 13.71 6.79 9.59
CA ILE A 3 14.07 6.92 8.18
C ILE A 3 15.32 6.07 7.95
N TYR A 4 15.30 5.29 6.88
CA TYR A 4 16.40 4.44 6.47
C TYR A 4 16.88 4.86 5.09
N LYS A 5 18.18 4.80 4.87
CA LYS A 5 18.81 4.99 3.56
C LYS A 5 19.74 3.80 3.32
N ASP A 6 19.55 3.10 2.20
CA ASP A 6 20.31 1.90 1.87
C ASP A 6 20.23 0.85 3.01
N GLY A 7 19.08 0.76 3.68
CA GLY A 7 18.83 -0.13 4.83
C GLY A 7 19.39 0.34 6.17
N MET A 8 20.19 1.41 6.20
CA MET A 8 20.77 1.96 7.43
C MET A 8 19.89 3.06 8.02
N VAL A 9 19.69 3.05 9.35
CA VAL A 9 18.96 4.11 10.05
C VAL A 9 19.72 5.43 9.91
N VAL A 10 19.09 6.45 9.32
CA VAL A 10 19.64 7.81 9.21
C VAL A 10 18.91 8.80 10.12
N ALA A 11 17.71 8.46 10.57
CA ALA A 11 16.99 9.21 11.62
C ALA A 11 16.05 8.28 12.39
N SER A 12 15.91 8.50 13.69
CA SER A 12 15.03 7.73 14.58
C SER A 12 14.30 8.64 15.55
N ASN A 13 13.14 8.20 16.05
CA ASN A 13 12.29 8.95 16.98
C ASN A 13 11.86 10.33 16.45
N VAL A 14 11.58 10.41 15.15
CA VAL A 14 11.15 11.64 14.47
C VAL A 14 9.65 11.67 14.22
N ALA A 15 9.05 12.87 14.22
CA ALA A 15 7.65 13.06 13.88
C ALA A 15 7.48 13.01 12.36
N LEU A 16 6.78 11.98 11.89
CA LEU A 16 6.59 11.68 10.46
C LEU A 16 5.11 11.64 10.11
N ARG A 17 4.79 12.13 8.91
CA ARG A 17 3.45 12.05 8.32
C ARG A 17 3.58 11.68 6.85
N TYR A 18 2.68 10.82 6.37
CA TYR A 18 2.52 10.58 4.94
C TYR A 18 1.44 11.49 4.36
N ASN A 19 1.80 12.35 3.40
CA ASN A 19 0.87 13.14 2.61
C ASN A 19 0.49 12.38 1.34
N VAL A 20 -0.60 11.62 1.42
CA VAL A 20 -1.10 10.77 0.33
C VAL A 20 -1.39 11.55 -0.96
N GLN A 21 -1.85 12.80 -0.86
CA GLN A 21 -2.22 13.58 -2.04
C GLN A 21 -0.99 14.10 -2.80
N ALA A 22 0.04 14.52 -2.07
CA ALA A 22 1.29 14.97 -2.65
C ALA A 22 2.27 13.81 -2.98
N GLU A 23 1.99 12.60 -2.46
CA GLU A 23 2.93 11.47 -2.48
C GLU A 23 4.28 11.82 -1.83
N GLU A 24 4.21 12.46 -0.65
CA GLU A 24 5.36 12.99 0.08
C GLU A 24 5.42 12.47 1.52
N MET A 25 6.63 12.16 1.99
CA MET A 25 6.89 11.90 3.40
C MET A 25 7.37 13.19 4.06
N GLU A 26 6.63 13.63 5.06
CA GLU A 26 6.88 14.89 5.77
C GLU A 26 7.49 14.62 7.14
N LEU A 27 8.55 15.36 7.44
CA LEU A 27 9.28 15.36 8.71
C LEU A 27 9.00 16.66 9.46
N LYS A 28 8.52 16.55 10.70
CA LYS A 28 8.42 17.69 11.61
C LYS A 28 9.51 17.63 12.66
N ALA A 29 10.07 18.79 13.02
CA ALA A 29 11.07 18.90 14.08
C ALA A 29 10.48 18.47 15.44
N ASN A 30 9.21 18.77 15.69
CA ASN A 30 8.43 18.30 16.82
C ASN A 30 6.92 18.36 16.51
N THR A 31 6.07 17.89 17.42
CA THR A 31 4.60 17.86 17.22
C THR A 31 3.96 19.24 17.16
N SER A 32 4.61 20.29 17.70
CA SER A 32 4.13 21.67 17.68
C SER A 32 4.58 22.46 16.45
N THR A 33 5.43 21.92 15.58
CA THR A 33 5.87 22.62 14.36
C THR A 33 4.77 22.59 13.29
N THR A 34 4.45 23.75 12.74
CA THR A 34 3.48 23.91 11.64
C THR A 34 4.11 23.61 10.28
N VAL A 35 5.39 23.93 10.11
CA VAL A 35 6.16 23.65 8.90
C VAL A 35 6.77 22.25 8.98
N ALA A 36 6.57 21.46 7.93
CA ALA A 36 7.22 20.17 7.76
C ALA A 36 8.25 20.26 6.63
N ASN A 37 9.38 19.58 6.80
CA ASN A 37 10.34 19.36 5.73
C ASN A 37 9.91 18.12 4.92
N VAL A 38 10.00 18.19 3.60
CA VAL A 38 9.72 17.03 2.74
C VAL A 38 11.00 16.21 2.59
N ILE A 39 10.89 14.91 2.85
CA ILE A 39 11.99 13.96 2.62
C ILE A 39 12.16 13.79 1.11
N LYS A 40 13.39 13.94 0.62
CA LYS A 40 13.70 13.69 -0.79
C LYS A 40 13.32 12.26 -1.16
N THR A 41 12.39 12.14 -2.10
CA THR A 41 11.91 10.85 -2.61
C THR A 41 13.01 10.08 -3.34
N SER A 42 13.20 8.81 -2.98
CA SER A 42 14.14 7.89 -3.63
C SER A 42 13.78 6.43 -3.32
N GLN A 43 14.06 5.50 -4.23
CA GLN A 43 13.81 4.06 -4.02
C GLN A 43 14.72 3.44 -2.95
N ASN A 44 15.86 4.07 -2.64
CA ASN A 44 16.76 3.62 -1.58
C ASN A 44 16.44 4.21 -0.20
N ILE A 45 15.36 5.00 -0.09
CA ILE A 45 14.86 5.54 1.17
C ILE A 45 13.59 4.79 1.55
N SER A 46 13.55 4.27 2.77
CA SER A 46 12.35 3.73 3.38
C SER A 46 12.04 4.45 4.69
N VAL A 47 10.77 4.46 5.07
CA VAL A 47 10.27 5.19 6.23
C VAL A 47 9.39 4.26 7.06
N ARG A 48 9.67 4.15 8.35
CA ARG A 48 8.80 3.46 9.30
C ARG A 48 7.97 4.45 10.09
N ILE A 49 6.65 4.38 9.97
CA ILE A 49 5.71 5.16 10.78
C ILE A 49 4.93 4.17 11.65
N LEU A 50 5.07 4.29 12.98
CA LEU A 50 4.56 3.28 13.92
C LEU A 50 5.09 1.88 13.55
N ASN A 51 4.21 0.96 13.17
CA ASN A 51 4.54 -0.42 12.78
C ASN A 51 4.53 -0.62 11.25
N ASP A 52 4.24 0.43 10.48
CA ASP A 52 4.12 0.34 9.04
C ASP A 52 5.40 0.84 8.36
N ASP A 53 5.96 -0.01 7.51
CA ASP A 53 7.08 0.34 6.64
C ASP A 53 6.57 0.87 5.30
N PHE A 54 7.16 1.96 4.84
CA PHE A 54 6.86 2.59 3.56
C PHE A 54 8.09 2.62 2.67
N VAL A 55 7.89 2.27 1.40
CA VAL A 55 8.90 2.34 0.35
C VAL A 55 8.36 3.14 -0.83
N TYR A 56 9.25 3.84 -1.52
CA TYR A 56 8.90 4.51 -2.76
C TYR A 56 9.12 3.57 -3.95
N LEU A 57 8.05 3.26 -4.68
CA LEU A 57 8.12 2.37 -5.84
C LEU A 57 7.81 3.13 -7.13
N VAL A 58 8.60 2.85 -8.16
CA VAL A 58 8.38 3.32 -9.53
C VAL A 58 7.84 2.15 -10.34
N SER A 59 6.68 2.33 -10.97
CA SER A 59 6.17 1.31 -11.89
C SER A 59 6.84 1.44 -13.25
N PRO A 60 7.24 0.33 -13.90
CA PRO A 60 7.61 0.35 -15.31
C PRO A 60 6.40 0.62 -16.23
N ASP A 61 5.16 0.44 -15.75
CA ASP A 61 3.95 0.84 -16.48
C ASP A 61 3.78 2.36 -16.39
N LYS A 62 3.86 3.03 -17.54
CA LYS A 62 3.69 4.49 -17.67
C LYS A 62 2.33 5.00 -17.18
N ASN A 63 1.31 4.14 -17.15
CA ASN A 63 -0.02 4.50 -16.64
C ASN A 63 -0.11 4.46 -15.12
N GLN A 64 0.87 3.86 -14.45
CA GLN A 64 0.92 3.77 -13.00
C GLN A 64 1.94 4.75 -12.44
N LYS A 65 1.44 5.81 -11.78
CA LYS A 65 2.28 6.79 -11.10
C LYS A 65 3.10 6.14 -10.00
N ALA A 66 4.38 6.50 -9.94
CA ALA A 66 5.25 6.22 -8.80
C ALA A 66 4.66 6.83 -7.52
N GLY A 67 5.05 6.28 -6.37
CA GLY A 67 4.49 6.72 -5.10
C GLY A 67 4.97 5.89 -3.91
N TYR A 68 4.46 6.23 -2.74
CA TYR A 68 4.72 5.48 -1.52
C TYR A 68 3.75 4.32 -1.37
N PHE A 69 4.30 3.19 -0.94
CA PHE A 69 3.58 1.96 -0.67
C PHE A 69 3.96 1.44 0.70
N MET A 70 2.97 0.94 1.44
CA MET A 70 3.19 0.18 2.66
C MET A 70 3.67 -1.22 2.30
N VAL A 71 4.69 -1.72 2.99
CA VAL A 71 5.18 -3.09 2.88
C VAL A 71 4.26 -4.01 3.67
N ILE A 72 3.62 -4.97 2.99
CA ILE A 72 2.77 -5.98 3.64
C ILE A 72 3.52 -7.28 3.82
N ALA A 73 4.27 -7.70 2.79
CA ALA A 73 5.15 -8.85 2.84
C ALA A 73 6.33 -8.61 1.89
N GLU A 74 7.54 -8.88 2.35
CA GLU A 74 8.76 -8.76 1.55
C GLU A 74 9.76 -9.84 1.96
N GLY A 75 10.60 -10.30 1.02
CA GLY A 75 11.63 -11.31 1.26
C GLY A 75 11.15 -12.76 1.17
N GLY A 76 9.85 -12.97 0.91
CA GLY A 76 9.28 -14.28 0.57
C GLY A 76 9.26 -14.55 -0.94
N LYS A 77 8.35 -15.43 -1.37
CA LYS A 77 8.14 -15.75 -2.80
C LYS A 77 7.46 -14.62 -3.57
N LEU A 78 6.61 -13.83 -2.92
CA LEU A 78 5.94 -12.66 -3.47
C LEU A 78 6.05 -11.45 -2.53
N ASN A 79 6.57 -10.35 -3.06
CA ASN A 79 6.55 -9.06 -2.39
C ASN A 79 5.20 -8.38 -2.62
N VAL A 80 4.53 -8.01 -1.53
CA VAL A 80 3.19 -7.44 -1.53
C VAL A 80 3.19 -6.09 -0.85
N TYR A 81 2.53 -5.15 -1.51
CA TYR A 81 2.53 -3.76 -1.15
C TYR A 81 1.10 -3.24 -1.12
N LYS A 82 0.81 -2.33 -0.19
CA LYS A 82 -0.48 -1.65 -0.10
C LYS A 82 -0.31 -0.16 -0.42
N LYS A 83 -1.09 0.33 -1.36
CA LYS A 83 -1.17 1.76 -1.66
C LYS A 83 -2.45 2.34 -1.05
N ILE A 84 -2.30 3.41 -0.28
CA ILE A 84 -3.41 4.25 0.17
C ILE A 84 -3.67 5.27 -0.94
N ILE A 85 -4.92 5.40 -1.37
CA ILE A 85 -5.33 6.36 -2.39
C ILE A 85 -6.43 7.23 -1.79
N LYS A 86 -6.23 8.55 -1.80
CA LYS A 86 -7.24 9.54 -1.39
C LYS A 86 -7.79 10.27 -2.61
N GLU A 87 -9.09 10.21 -2.77
CA GLU A 87 -9.82 10.91 -3.83
C GLU A 87 -10.64 12.03 -3.21
N PHE A 88 -10.40 13.26 -3.66
CA PHE A 88 -11.24 14.40 -3.32
C PHE A 88 -12.60 14.26 -4.03
N VAL A 89 -13.66 14.41 -3.26
CA VAL A 89 -15.03 14.42 -3.75
C VAL A 89 -15.62 15.77 -3.41
N GLU A 90 -15.84 16.57 -4.44
CA GLU A 90 -16.50 17.87 -4.32
C GLU A 90 -17.91 17.68 -3.75
N GLY A 91 -18.21 18.49 -2.74
CA GLY A 91 -19.52 18.61 -2.14
C GLY A 91 -20.54 19.18 -3.11
N LYS A 92 -21.78 19.25 -2.66
CA LYS A 92 -22.87 19.87 -3.40
C LYS A 92 -23.64 20.79 -2.49
N GLY A 93 -23.88 22.01 -2.97
CA GLY A 93 -24.77 22.95 -2.30
C GLY A 93 -26.17 22.37 -2.13
N SER A 94 -26.91 22.95 -1.19
CA SER A 94 -28.34 22.67 -1.05
C SER A 94 -29.07 23.12 -2.33
N ALA A 95 -29.87 22.23 -2.92
CA ALA A 95 -30.64 22.53 -4.12
C ALA A 95 -31.91 23.34 -3.81
N ASN A 96 -32.39 23.29 -2.58
CA ASN A 96 -33.60 23.96 -2.09
C ASN A 96 -33.65 23.95 -0.55
N SER A 97 -34.55 24.72 0.06
CA SER A 97 -34.70 24.84 1.52
C SER A 97 -34.92 23.54 2.30
N TYR A 98 -35.26 22.43 1.62
CA TYR A 98 -35.48 21.11 2.23
C TYR A 98 -34.25 20.18 2.14
N SER A 99 -33.33 20.41 1.19
CA SER A 99 -32.15 19.57 1.01
C SER A 99 -30.95 20.13 1.78
N ARG A 100 -30.18 19.26 2.44
CA ARG A 100 -28.94 19.66 3.12
C ARG A 100 -27.78 19.69 2.12
N ALA A 101 -26.88 20.65 2.30
CA ALA A 101 -25.62 20.66 1.58
C ALA A 101 -24.79 19.43 1.95
N VAL A 102 -24.13 18.83 0.96
CA VAL A 102 -23.14 17.79 1.13
C VAL A 102 -21.78 18.46 1.16
N PRO A 103 -21.02 18.39 2.26
CA PRO A 103 -19.69 18.99 2.32
C PRO A 103 -18.70 18.24 1.44
N ASP A 104 -17.61 18.92 1.09
CA ASP A 104 -16.44 18.30 0.48
C ASP A 104 -15.94 17.15 1.37
N THR A 105 -15.49 16.07 0.74
CA THR A 105 -14.98 14.92 1.47
C THR A 105 -13.83 14.26 0.73
N PHE A 106 -13.06 13.44 1.45
CA PHE A 106 -12.06 12.56 0.87
C PHE A 106 -12.52 11.12 1.01
N LYS A 107 -12.57 10.40 -0.10
CA LYS A 107 -12.73 8.94 -0.08
C LYS A 107 -11.35 8.30 -0.07
N GLU A 108 -11.12 7.45 0.93
CA GLU A 108 -9.93 6.64 1.00
C GLU A 108 -10.21 5.23 0.47
N LYS A 109 -9.29 4.71 -0.34
CA LYS A 109 -9.29 3.31 -0.78
C LYS A 109 -7.91 2.73 -0.63
N GLU A 110 -7.85 1.48 -0.21
CA GLU A 110 -6.64 0.69 -0.20
C GLU A 110 -6.57 -0.17 -1.46
N GLN A 111 -5.37 -0.29 -2.03
CA GLN A 111 -5.12 -1.12 -3.19
C GLN A 111 -3.85 -1.94 -3.00
N LEU A 112 -3.98 -3.26 -3.06
CA LEU A 112 -2.84 -4.17 -3.03
C LEU A 112 -2.17 -4.27 -4.40
N TYR A 113 -0.85 -4.40 -4.37
CA TYR A 113 0.06 -4.56 -5.48
C TYR A 113 1.07 -5.67 -5.18
N ILE A 114 1.58 -6.29 -6.23
CA ILE A 114 2.74 -7.20 -6.18
C ILE A 114 3.86 -6.65 -7.04
N VAL A 115 5.10 -6.94 -6.67
CA VAL A 115 6.26 -6.75 -7.56
C VAL A 115 6.72 -8.12 -8.04
N SER A 116 6.71 -8.32 -9.36
CA SER A 116 7.25 -9.55 -9.95
C SER A 116 8.77 -9.61 -9.81
N ALA A 117 9.36 -10.79 -10.04
CA ALA A 117 10.82 -10.95 -10.11
C ALA A 117 11.49 -10.01 -11.15
N THR A 118 10.74 -9.57 -12.15
CA THR A 118 11.18 -8.60 -13.18
C THR A 118 11.02 -7.13 -12.78
N GLY A 119 10.62 -6.85 -11.54
CA GLY A 119 10.41 -5.50 -11.03
C GLY A 119 9.09 -4.84 -11.44
N SER A 120 8.17 -5.57 -12.08
CA SER A 120 6.88 -5.01 -12.50
C SER A 120 5.91 -4.89 -11.34
N LEU A 121 5.53 -3.66 -11.01
CA LEU A 121 4.53 -3.35 -9.99
C LEU A 121 3.12 -3.51 -10.58
N THR A 122 2.45 -4.60 -10.21
CA THR A 122 1.15 -4.97 -10.77
C THR A 122 0.06 -4.95 -9.71
N LYS A 123 -1.06 -4.31 -10.02
CA LYS A 123 -2.25 -4.32 -9.15
C LYS A 123 -2.77 -5.75 -8.96
N ILE A 124 -3.03 -6.14 -7.71
CA ILE A 124 -3.64 -7.44 -7.43
C ILE A 124 -5.07 -7.44 -7.97
N PRO A 125 -5.40 -8.38 -8.88
CA PRO A 125 -6.74 -8.48 -9.45
C PRO A 125 -7.74 -8.99 -8.40
N LYS A 126 -9.03 -8.66 -8.55
CA LYS A 126 -10.10 -9.16 -7.65
C LYS A 126 -10.64 -10.55 -8.05
N GLY A 127 -10.35 -11.02 -9.25
CA GLY A 127 -10.86 -12.28 -9.78
C GLY A 127 -10.13 -13.49 -9.21
N LYS A 128 -10.89 -14.52 -8.77
CA LYS A 128 -10.37 -15.80 -8.22
C LYS A 128 -9.25 -16.37 -9.10
N THR A 129 -9.52 -16.65 -10.38
CA THR A 129 -8.56 -17.26 -11.30
C THR A 129 -7.29 -16.45 -11.46
N LYS A 130 -7.37 -15.12 -11.45
CA LYS A 130 -6.17 -14.27 -11.57
C LYS A 130 -5.35 -14.27 -10.28
N ARG A 131 -6.00 -14.40 -9.12
CA ARG A 131 -5.32 -14.55 -7.82
C ARG A 131 -4.66 -15.92 -7.68
N GLU A 132 -5.31 -17.00 -8.14
CA GLU A 132 -4.73 -18.35 -8.16
C GLU A 132 -3.44 -18.41 -8.99
N LYS A 133 -3.39 -17.69 -10.13
CA LYS A 133 -2.20 -17.60 -10.97
C LYS A 133 -0.99 -16.98 -10.26
N LEU A 134 -1.19 -16.21 -9.20
CA LEU A 134 -0.07 -15.66 -8.41
C LEU A 134 0.69 -16.76 -7.67
N PHE A 135 0.03 -17.88 -7.39
CA PHE A 135 0.56 -18.98 -6.60
C PHE A 135 1.04 -20.17 -7.45
N VAL A 136 1.21 -19.98 -8.76
CA VAL A 136 1.48 -21.06 -9.72
C VAL A 136 2.76 -21.84 -9.41
N SER A 137 3.75 -21.22 -8.78
CA SER A 137 5.01 -21.90 -8.41
C SER A 137 4.86 -22.95 -7.29
N GLN A 138 3.74 -22.93 -6.55
CA GLN A 138 3.41 -23.90 -5.49
C GLN A 138 1.97 -24.40 -5.65
N GLN A 139 1.54 -24.59 -6.89
CA GLN A 139 0.13 -24.82 -7.23
C GLN A 139 -0.50 -25.96 -6.42
N ASN A 140 0.20 -27.09 -6.27
CA ASN A 140 -0.35 -28.26 -5.58
C ASN A 140 -0.59 -27.98 -4.09
N GLN A 141 0.42 -27.47 -3.38
CA GLN A 141 0.31 -27.13 -1.96
C GLN A 141 -0.75 -26.04 -1.72
N MET A 142 -0.83 -25.07 -2.63
CA MET A 142 -1.78 -23.97 -2.51
C MET A 142 -3.21 -24.40 -2.78
N SER A 143 -3.46 -25.24 -3.79
CA SER A 143 -4.79 -25.80 -4.04
C SER A 143 -5.29 -26.58 -2.82
N SER A 144 -4.47 -27.48 -2.26
CA SER A 144 -4.84 -28.23 -1.05
C SER A 144 -5.12 -27.30 0.13
N TYR A 145 -4.25 -26.32 0.39
CA TYR A 145 -4.45 -25.39 1.49
C TYR A 145 -5.73 -24.55 1.35
N ILE A 146 -6.00 -24.03 0.15
CA ILE A 146 -7.19 -23.24 -0.17
C ILE A 146 -8.46 -24.07 0.04
N GLU A 147 -8.47 -25.33 -0.42
CA GLU A 147 -9.60 -26.24 -0.30
C GLU A 147 -9.86 -26.65 1.15
N THR A 148 -8.84 -27.13 1.87
CA THR A 148 -8.95 -27.56 3.27
C THR A 148 -9.43 -26.43 4.16
N ASN A 149 -8.92 -25.21 3.97
CA ASN A 149 -9.32 -24.04 4.74
C ASN A 149 -10.56 -23.33 4.17
N LYS A 150 -11.14 -23.83 3.07
CA LYS A 150 -12.33 -23.27 2.40
C LYS A 150 -12.18 -21.77 2.07
N LEU A 151 -11.00 -21.38 1.63
CA LEU A 151 -10.66 -19.99 1.35
C LEU A 151 -11.34 -19.51 0.06
N ASN A 152 -12.08 -18.41 0.16
CA ASN A 152 -12.63 -17.73 -1.00
C ASN A 152 -11.68 -16.60 -1.40
N LEU A 153 -10.81 -16.86 -2.37
CA LEU A 153 -9.83 -15.89 -2.85
C LEU A 153 -10.41 -14.60 -3.42
N ARG A 154 -11.73 -14.46 -3.63
CA ARG A 154 -12.34 -13.16 -3.95
C ARG A 154 -12.45 -12.26 -2.71
N ARG A 155 -12.50 -12.83 -1.51
CA ARG A 155 -12.46 -12.11 -0.24
C ARG A 155 -11.02 -11.75 0.09
N GLU A 156 -10.81 -10.51 0.51
CA GLU A 156 -9.47 -9.98 0.78
C GLU A 156 -8.81 -10.67 1.98
N LYS A 157 -9.56 -10.88 3.07
CA LYS A 157 -9.09 -11.62 4.24
C LYS A 157 -8.55 -13.01 3.87
N ASP A 158 -9.33 -13.79 3.14
CA ASP A 158 -8.95 -15.15 2.73
C ASP A 158 -7.78 -15.16 1.73
N PHE A 159 -7.72 -14.17 0.84
CA PHE A 159 -6.59 -14.01 -0.07
C PHE A 159 -5.30 -13.70 0.69
N ASN A 160 -5.35 -12.80 1.69
CA ASN A 160 -4.20 -12.49 2.53
C ASN A 160 -3.76 -13.74 3.30
N GLN A 161 -4.68 -14.52 3.86
CA GLN A 161 -4.34 -15.79 4.52
C GLN A 161 -3.67 -16.80 3.58
N ALA A 162 -4.14 -16.91 2.33
CA ALA A 162 -3.50 -17.77 1.33
C ALA A 162 -2.10 -17.26 0.94
N LEU A 163 -1.95 -15.94 0.80
CA LEU A 163 -0.68 -15.30 0.50
C LEU A 163 0.35 -15.51 1.62
N ASP A 164 -0.05 -15.36 2.88
CA ASP A 164 0.83 -15.57 4.03
C ASP A 164 1.36 -16.99 4.06
N TYR A 165 0.49 -17.98 3.84
CA TYR A 165 0.90 -19.38 3.72
C TYR A 165 1.83 -19.59 2.53
N PHE A 166 1.51 -19.05 1.35
CA PHE A 166 2.35 -19.16 0.17
C PHE A 166 3.77 -18.62 0.38
N ASN A 167 3.89 -17.48 1.06
CA ASN A 167 5.18 -16.87 1.37
C ASN A 167 5.97 -17.61 2.45
N ALA A 168 5.31 -18.42 3.29
CA ALA A 168 5.94 -19.26 4.31
C ALA A 168 6.39 -20.64 3.79
N LEU A 169 5.95 -21.05 2.59
CA LEU A 169 6.43 -22.23 1.87
C LEU A 169 7.83 -22.00 1.29
#